data_AF-A0A9N9MFA9-F1
#
_entry.id   AF-A0A9N9MFA9-F1
#
_cell.length_a   1.000
_cell.length_b   1.000
_cell.length_c   1.000
_cell.angle_alpha   90.00
_cell.angle_beta   90.00
_cell.angle_gamma   90.00
#
_symmetry.space_group_name_H-M   'P 1'
#
loop_
_entity.id
_entity.type
_entity.pdbx_description
1 polymer ?
#
loop_
_entity_poly.entity_id
_entity_poly.type
_entity_poly.pdbx_seq_one_letter_code
_entity_poly.pdbx_strand_id
1 'polypeptide(L)'
;MERYGAENEKGGCQKRVKIKRYKANARERNRMHGLNAALDALRRCMPIQTTHSEVNSNPQKLSKIETLRLARNYITAMSQTLHEGRSMDLTRFIRILSRELSQTTANLLRGTLMVPPSEEQMYKRHYYSGYCYEPFYNDSRFYPNNSFSMH
;
A
#
# COMPACT_ATOMS: atom_id res chain seq x y z
N MET A 1 49.58 53.60 18.26
CA MET A 1 48.35 53.09 18.91
C MET A 1 47.42 52.61 17.81
N GLU A 2 47.68 51.44 17.22
CA GLU A 2 46.86 50.89 16.12
C GLU A 2 47.15 49.39 16.03
N ARG A 3 46.24 48.52 16.51
CA ARG A 3 46.05 47.11 16.09
C ARG A 3 44.87 46.48 16.87
N TYR A 4 43.65 46.99 16.68
CA TYR A 4 42.42 46.29 17.08
C TYR A 4 41.39 46.40 15.95
N GLY A 5 41.36 45.43 15.05
CA GLY A 5 40.40 45.46 13.93
C GLY A 5 40.25 44.18 13.09
N ALA A 6 41.10 43.16 13.25
CA ALA A 6 41.13 42.03 12.32
C ALA A 6 40.28 40.80 12.72
N GLU A 7 39.66 40.78 13.91
CA GLU A 7 39.04 39.54 14.44
C GLU A 7 37.53 39.41 14.12
N ASN A 8 36.86 40.50 13.73
CA ASN A 8 35.40 40.50 13.51
C ASN A 8 34.95 40.07 12.09
N GLU A 9 35.84 40.08 11.10
CA GLU A 9 35.46 39.74 9.71
C GLU A 9 35.24 38.24 9.48
N LYS A 10 36.01 37.39 10.18
CA LYS A 10 35.91 35.93 10.03
C LYS A 10 34.59 35.37 10.57
N GLY A 11 34.05 35.95 11.65
CA GLY A 11 32.75 35.57 12.21
C GLY A 11 31.55 35.95 11.32
N GLY A 12 31.61 37.10 10.65
CA GLY A 12 30.58 37.55 9.70
C GLY A 12 30.52 36.68 8.44
N CYS A 13 31.68 36.30 7.89
CA CYS A 13 31.77 35.38 6.75
C CYS A 13 31.18 34.00 7.09
N GLN A 14 31.53 33.44 8.24
CA GLN A 14 30.99 32.15 8.70
C GLN A 14 29.47 32.20 8.92
N LYS A 15 28.92 33.28 9.47
CA LYS A 15 27.46 33.47 9.61
C LYS A 15 26.76 33.52 8.25
N ARG A 16 27.31 34.24 7.27
CA ARG A 16 26.78 34.32 5.90
C ARG A 16 26.78 32.95 5.19
N VAL A 17 27.84 32.17 5.35
CA VAL A 17 27.93 30.80 4.81
C VAL A 17 26.87 29.89 5.46
N LYS A 18 26.69 29.95 6.78
CA LYS A 18 25.64 29.21 7.50
C LYS A 18 24.23 29.55 7.00
N ILE A 19 23.94 30.84 6.79
CA ILE A 19 22.64 31.30 6.25
C ILE A 19 22.42 30.78 4.83
N LYS A 20 23.42 30.84 3.95
CA LYS A 20 23.33 30.30 2.58
C LYS A 20 23.03 28.80 2.60
N ARG A 21 23.73 28.04 3.45
CA ARG A 21 23.50 26.60 3.63
C ARG A 21 22.10 26.29 4.14
N TYR A 22 21.62 27.02 5.14
CA TYR A 22 20.26 26.86 5.66
C TYR A 22 19.20 27.11 4.58
N LYS A 23 19.33 28.19 3.81
CA LYS A 23 18.42 28.50 2.70
C LYS A 23 18.46 27.42 1.62
N ALA A 24 19.65 26.89 1.28
CA ALA A 24 19.77 25.79 0.33
C ALA A 24 19.07 24.51 0.82
N ASN A 25 19.28 24.12 2.08
CA ASN A 25 18.62 22.96 2.67
C ASN A 25 17.09 23.13 2.73
N ALA A 26 16.60 24.34 3.01
CA ALA A 26 15.17 24.63 2.98
C ALA A 26 14.58 24.44 1.58
N ARG A 27 15.27 24.91 0.53
CA ARG A 27 14.85 24.69 -0.86
C ARG A 27 14.82 23.21 -1.22
N GLU A 28 15.86 22.46 -0.85
CA GLU A 28 15.90 21.02 -1.15
C GLU A 28 14.81 20.24 -0.41
N ARG A 29 14.51 20.60 0.84
CA ARG A 29 13.36 20.03 1.56
C ARG A 29 12.06 20.29 0.80
N ASN A 30 11.80 21.52 0.36
CA ASN A 30 10.61 21.85 -0.42
C ASN A 30 10.54 21.06 -1.74
N ARG A 31 11.67 20.91 -2.44
CA ARG A 31 11.77 20.09 -3.65
C ARG A 31 11.41 18.63 -3.37
N MET A 32 11.95 18.07 -2.29
CA MET A 32 11.67 16.69 -1.86
C MET A 32 10.22 16.50 -1.40
N HIS A 33 9.61 17.51 -0.76
CA HIS A 33 8.18 17.48 -0.44
C HIS A 33 7.32 17.39 -1.71
N GLY A 34 7.65 18.18 -2.75
CA GLY A 34 6.98 18.08 -4.05
C GLY A 34 7.11 16.70 -4.69
N LEU A 35 8.32 16.11 -4.68
CA LEU A 35 8.55 14.77 -5.21
C LEU A 35 7.75 13.70 -4.45
N ASN A 36 7.75 13.75 -3.12
CA ASN A 36 7.01 12.78 -2.30
C ASN A 36 5.49 12.94 -2.49
N ALA A 37 4.99 14.17 -2.67
CA ALA A 37 3.59 14.43 -2.97
C ALA A 37 3.17 13.84 -4.33
N ALA A 38 4.02 13.96 -5.35
CA ALA A 38 3.80 13.31 -6.65
C ALA A 38 3.80 11.78 -6.54
N LEU A 39 4.69 11.20 -5.73
CA LEU A 39 4.71 9.75 -5.49
C LEU A 39 3.46 9.28 -4.75
N ASP A 40 2.96 10.06 -3.78
CA ASP A 40 1.70 9.77 -3.10
C ASP A 40 0.50 9.92 -4.05
N ALA A 41 0.53 10.87 -4.99
CA ALA A 41 -0.47 10.95 -6.04
C ALA A 41 -0.46 9.71 -6.94
N LEU A 42 0.73 9.20 -7.31
CA LEU A 42 0.86 7.97 -8.07
C LEU A 42 0.26 6.77 -7.33
N ARG A 43 0.46 6.66 -6.02
CA ARG A 43 -0.13 5.57 -5.19
C ARG A 43 -1.66 5.56 -5.25
N ARG A 44 -2.31 6.73 -5.34
CA ARG A 44 -3.78 6.84 -5.43
C ARG A 44 -4.36 6.30 -6.74
N CYS A 45 -3.56 6.25 -7.80
CA CYS A 45 -3.97 5.71 -9.10
C CYS A 45 -3.73 4.20 -9.24
N MET A 46 -3.16 3.53 -8.22
CA MET A 46 -2.84 2.12 -8.28
C MET A 46 -4.03 1.24 -7.87
N PRO A 47 -4.16 0.01 -8.41
CA PRO A 47 -5.23 -0.92 -8.09
C PRO A 47 -5.18 -1.46 -6.64
N ILE A 48 -4.10 -1.20 -5.90
CA ILE A 48 -4.03 -1.40 -4.45
C ILE A 48 -4.13 -0.03 -3.83
N GLN A 49 -5.34 0.38 -3.47
CA GLN A 49 -5.49 1.45 -2.49
C GLN A 49 -4.91 0.88 -1.20
N THR A 50 -3.89 1.55 -0.65
CA THR A 50 -3.22 1.17 0.61
C THR A 50 -4.24 0.54 1.55
N THR A 51 -4.01 -0.70 1.98
CA THR A 51 -4.97 -1.47 2.77
C THR A 51 -5.43 -0.63 3.95
N HIS A 52 -6.62 -0.05 3.82
CA HIS A 52 -7.32 0.58 4.92
C HIS A 52 -7.84 -0.58 5.75
N SER A 53 -6.97 -1.17 6.59
CA SER A 53 -7.44 -2.02 7.66
C SER A 53 -8.21 -1.12 8.60
N GLU A 54 -9.53 -1.24 8.49
CA GLU A 54 -10.58 -0.74 9.36
C GLU A 54 -10.08 -0.19 10.73
N VAL A 55 -10.46 1.07 10.96
CA VAL A 55 -10.68 1.77 12.24
C VAL A 55 -9.48 2.27 13.07
N ASN A 56 -8.24 1.74 13.00
CA ASN A 56 -7.15 2.31 13.84
C ASN A 56 -5.72 2.26 13.28
N SER A 57 -5.54 1.89 12.00
CA SER A 57 -4.20 1.67 11.44
C SER A 57 -3.88 2.67 10.33
N ASN A 58 -2.78 3.40 10.50
CA ASN A 58 -2.22 4.30 9.49
C ASN A 58 -2.01 3.52 8.17
N PRO A 59 -2.53 3.97 7.00
CA PRO A 59 -2.42 3.23 5.75
C PRO A 59 -0.96 2.91 5.44
N GLN A 60 -0.63 1.62 5.38
CA GLN A 60 0.71 1.17 5.07
C GLN A 60 1.03 1.50 3.61
N LYS A 61 1.88 2.51 3.41
CA LYS A 61 2.35 2.93 2.09
C LYS A 61 3.34 1.90 1.53
N LEU A 62 3.17 1.53 0.26
CA LEU A 62 4.22 0.80 -0.47
C LEU A 62 5.53 1.59 -0.47
N SER A 63 6.65 0.88 -0.45
CA SER A 63 7.97 1.49 -0.58
C SER A 63 8.09 2.26 -1.91
N LYS A 64 9.06 3.18 -2.02
CA LYS A 64 9.26 3.97 -3.25
C LYS A 64 9.48 3.07 -4.46
N ILE A 65 10.31 2.03 -4.29
CA ILE A 65 10.63 1.08 -5.37
C ILE A 65 9.43 0.21 -5.75
N GLU A 66 8.66 -0.29 -4.79
CA GLU A 66 7.46 -1.09 -5.08
C GLU A 66 6.38 -0.25 -5.76
N THR A 67 6.22 1.02 -5.36
CA THR A 67 5.30 1.94 -6.01
C THR A 67 5.64 2.11 -7.50
N LEU A 68 6.93 2.31 -7.82
CA LEU A 68 7.38 2.47 -9.21
C LEU A 68 7.25 1.16 -10.02
N ARG A 69 7.62 0.01 -9.42
CA ARG A 69 7.47 -1.30 -10.06
C ARG A 69 6.01 -1.61 -10.36
N LEU A 70 5.12 -1.39 -9.39
CA LEU A 70 3.68 -1.60 -9.55
C LEU A 70 3.11 -0.69 -10.63
N ALA A 71 3.48 0.60 -10.66
CA ALA A 71 3.01 1.54 -11.68
C ALA A 71 3.39 1.10 -13.10
N ARG A 72 4.66 0.71 -13.30
CA ARG A 72 5.13 0.19 -14.59
C ARG A 72 4.37 -1.09 -14.99
N ASN A 73 4.15 -2.00 -14.05
CA ASN A 73 3.41 -3.23 -14.30
C ASN A 73 1.93 -2.92 -14.64
N TYR A 74 1.32 -1.94 -13.99
CA TYR A 74 -0.05 -1.53 -14.26
C TYR A 74 -0.20 -0.93 -15.66
N ILE A 75 0.72 -0.04 -16.07
CA ILE A 75 0.77 0.47 -17.45
C ILE A 75 0.87 -0.68 -18.45
N THR A 76 1.73 -1.68 -18.17
CA THR A 76 1.91 -2.85 -19.04
C THR A 76 0.60 -3.65 -19.17
N ALA A 77 -0.07 -3.92 -18.05
CA ALA A 77 -1.32 -4.67 -18.03
C ALA A 77 -2.42 -3.94 -18.80
N MET A 78 -2.61 -2.64 -18.55
CA MET A 78 -3.59 -1.81 -19.26
C MET A 78 -3.29 -1.74 -20.76
N SER A 79 -2.01 -1.60 -21.14
CA SER A 79 -1.60 -1.58 -22.55
C SER A 79 -1.95 -2.88 -23.26
N GLN A 80 -1.73 -4.04 -22.60
CA GLN A 80 -2.11 -5.34 -23.15
C GLN A 80 -3.62 -5.48 -23.30
N THR A 81 -4.40 -5.08 -22.29
CA THR A 81 -5.88 -5.10 -22.34
C THR A 81 -6.40 -4.29 -23.52
N LEU A 82 -5.88 -3.07 -23.73
CA LEU A 82 -6.29 -2.22 -24.84
C LEU A 82 -5.89 -2.80 -26.20
N HIS A 83 -4.69 -3.39 -26.30
CA HIS A 83 -4.21 -3.99 -27.55
C HIS A 83 -4.99 -5.25 -27.95
N GLU A 84 -5.37 -6.09 -26.98
CA GLU A 84 -6.12 -7.32 -27.23
C GLU A 84 -7.62 -7.08 -27.51
N GLY A 85 -8.12 -5.87 -27.26
CA GLY A 85 -9.52 -5.49 -27.47
C GLY A 85 -10.52 -6.26 -26.60
N ARG A 86 -10.04 -6.94 -25.55
CA ARG A 86 -10.85 -7.78 -24.64
C ARG A 86 -10.39 -7.58 -23.21
N SER A 87 -11.30 -7.78 -22.26
CA SER A 87 -10.97 -7.69 -20.83
C SER A 87 -9.96 -8.76 -20.44
N MET A 88 -8.90 -8.35 -19.73
CA MET A 88 -7.90 -9.28 -19.19
C MET A 88 -8.47 -10.08 -18.01
N ASP A 89 -8.21 -11.39 -17.99
CA ASP A 89 -8.53 -12.26 -16.85
C ASP A 89 -7.83 -11.78 -15.56
N LEU A 90 -8.53 -11.87 -14.43
CA LEU A 90 -8.07 -11.40 -13.13
C LEU A 90 -6.77 -12.09 -12.68
N THR A 91 -6.64 -13.39 -12.92
CA THR A 91 -5.43 -14.16 -12.57
C THR A 91 -4.25 -13.67 -13.38
N ARG A 92 -4.44 -13.45 -14.68
CA ARG A 92 -3.41 -12.86 -15.56
C ARG A 92 -3.05 -11.45 -15.11
N PHE A 93 -4.04 -10.63 -14.75
CA PHE A 93 -3.85 -9.26 -14.27
C PHE A 93 -3.00 -9.21 -12.99
N ILE A 94 -3.36 -9.99 -11.98
CA ILE A 94 -2.62 -10.08 -10.70
C ILE A 94 -1.19 -10.55 -10.92
N ARG A 95 -0.97 -11.54 -11.81
CA ARG A 95 0.38 -12.03 -12.15
C ARG A 95 1.26 -10.93 -12.74
N ILE A 96 0.72 -10.10 -13.64
CA ILE A 96 1.46 -8.97 -14.21
C ILE A 96 1.77 -7.94 -13.13
N LEU A 97 0.78 -7.55 -12.31
CA LEU A 97 0.96 -6.56 -11.25
C LEU A 97 2.02 -7.00 -10.22
N SER A 98 2.02 -8.27 -9.85
CA SER A 98 2.86 -8.82 -8.78
C SER A 98 4.34 -9.00 -9.17
N ARG A 99 4.69 -8.80 -10.43
CA ARG A 99 6.05 -9.03 -10.95
C ARG A 99 7.07 -8.12 -10.24
N GLU A 100 8.11 -8.72 -9.68
CA GLU A 100 9.19 -8.04 -8.94
C GLU A 100 8.74 -7.25 -7.69
N LEU A 101 7.55 -7.53 -7.17
CA LEU A 101 7.14 -7.03 -5.86
C LEU A 101 7.60 -7.97 -4.75
N SER A 102 7.63 -7.49 -3.51
CA SER A 102 7.87 -8.37 -2.38
C SER A 102 6.76 -9.41 -2.27
N GLN A 103 7.07 -10.57 -1.67
CA GLN A 103 6.07 -11.63 -1.43
C GLN A 103 4.88 -11.10 -0.64
N THR A 104 5.13 -10.25 0.37
CA THR A 104 4.09 -9.60 1.17
C THR A 104 3.17 -8.76 0.30
N THR A 105 3.72 -7.89 -0.56
CA THR A 105 2.90 -7.05 -1.46
C THR A 105 2.15 -7.88 -2.50
N ALA A 106 2.75 -8.94 -3.04
CA ALA A 106 2.07 -9.86 -3.95
C ALA A 106 0.89 -10.58 -3.27
N ASN A 107 1.03 -10.94 -2.00
CA ASN A 107 -0.07 -11.53 -1.22
C ASN A 107 -1.19 -10.51 -0.97
N LEU A 108 -0.85 -9.26 -0.66
CA LEU A 108 -1.84 -8.18 -0.52
C LEU A 108 -2.63 -7.96 -1.81
N LEU A 109 -1.96 -7.99 -2.98
CA LEU A 109 -2.63 -7.92 -4.29
C LEU A 109 -3.65 -9.04 -4.47
N ARG A 110 -3.26 -10.27 -4.16
CA ARG A 110 -4.15 -11.43 -4.26
C ARG A 110 -5.34 -11.25 -3.32
N GLY A 111 -5.13 -10.90 -2.06
CA GLY A 111 -6.23 -10.73 -1.10
C GLY A 111 -7.17 -9.55 -1.40
N THR A 112 -6.65 -8.47 -2.00
CA THR A 112 -7.46 -7.28 -2.32
C THR A 112 -8.25 -7.47 -3.62
N LEU A 113 -7.67 -8.15 -4.61
CA LEU A 113 -8.25 -8.27 -5.95
C LEU A 113 -8.97 -9.61 -6.16
N MET A 114 -8.50 -10.69 -5.54
CA MET A 114 -9.27 -11.94 -5.46
C MET A 114 -10.22 -11.79 -4.28
N VAL A 115 -11.49 -11.57 -4.57
CA VAL A 115 -12.54 -11.77 -3.56
C VAL A 115 -12.39 -13.22 -3.09
N PRO A 116 -12.30 -13.51 -1.78
CA PRO A 116 -12.47 -14.89 -1.32
C PRO A 116 -13.81 -15.38 -1.92
N PRO A 117 -13.90 -16.64 -2.41
CA PRO A 117 -15.17 -17.14 -2.89
C PRO A 117 -16.21 -16.81 -1.82
N SER A 118 -17.28 -16.11 -2.19
CA SER A 118 -18.36 -15.84 -1.27
C SER A 118 -18.73 -17.15 -0.57
N GLU A 119 -19.23 -17.09 0.66
CA GLU A 119 -19.66 -18.27 1.42
C GLU A 119 -20.49 -19.24 0.56
N GLU A 120 -21.28 -18.66 -0.36
CA GLU A 120 -22.08 -19.33 -1.39
C GLU A 120 -21.24 -20.05 -2.48
N GLN A 121 -20.15 -19.46 -2.96
CA GLN A 121 -19.21 -20.10 -3.90
C GLN A 121 -18.40 -21.21 -3.23
N MET A 122 -18.04 -21.05 -1.95
CA MET A 122 -17.40 -22.09 -1.17
C MET A 122 -18.34 -23.29 -0.96
N TYR A 123 -19.61 -23.00 -0.62
CA TYR A 123 -20.66 -24.01 -0.47
C TYR A 123 -20.88 -24.79 -1.77
N LYS A 124 -21.03 -24.11 -2.92
CA LYS A 124 -21.20 -24.78 -4.23
C LYS A 124 -19.96 -25.58 -4.65
N ARG A 125 -18.74 -25.10 -4.36
CA ARG A 125 -17.51 -25.82 -4.69
C ARG A 125 -17.39 -27.14 -3.93
N HIS A 126 -17.80 -27.17 -2.66
CA HIS A 126 -17.81 -28.39 -1.85
C HIS A 126 -18.99 -29.31 -2.18
N TYR A 127 -20.18 -28.76 -2.49
CA TYR A 127 -21.37 -29.53 -2.86
C TYR A 127 -21.18 -30.36 -4.14
N TYR A 128 -20.41 -29.85 -5.12
CA TYR A 128 -20.04 -30.60 -6.32
C TYR A 128 -18.73 -31.40 -6.20
N SER A 129 -17.99 -31.29 -5.08
CA SER A 129 -16.72 -32.00 -4.85
C SER A 129 -16.90 -33.34 -4.10
N GLY A 130 -18.11 -33.70 -3.68
CA GLY A 130 -18.42 -35.04 -3.16
C GLY A 130 -17.85 -35.39 -1.77
N TYR A 131 -17.31 -34.43 -1.03
CA TYR A 131 -16.95 -34.62 0.39
C TYR A 131 -18.05 -34.05 1.27
N CYS A 132 -18.84 -34.93 1.87
CA CYS A 132 -19.89 -34.60 2.83
C CYS A 132 -19.24 -34.04 4.11
N TYR A 133 -19.62 -32.84 4.53
CA TYR A 133 -19.42 -32.40 5.92
C TYR A 133 -20.80 -32.33 6.56
N GLU A 134 -21.03 -33.14 7.59
CA GLU A 134 -22.20 -33.02 8.46
C GLU A 134 -22.06 -31.72 9.27
N PRO A 135 -23.03 -30.79 9.23
CA PRO A 135 -22.97 -29.58 10.04
C PRO A 135 -23.06 -29.94 11.52
N PHE A 136 -22.01 -29.64 12.30
CA PHE A 136 -22.04 -29.72 13.76
C PHE A 136 -22.93 -28.60 14.33
N TYR A 137 -24.26 -28.74 14.24
CA TYR A 137 -25.21 -27.85 14.91
C TYR A 137 -25.78 -28.43 16.20
N ASN A 138 -25.11 -29.42 16.80
CA ASN A 138 -25.57 -30.07 18.05
C ASN A 138 -24.44 -30.46 19.01
N ASP A 139 -23.36 -29.66 19.13
CA ASP A 139 -22.43 -29.84 20.25
C ASP A 139 -22.66 -28.77 21.33
N SER A 140 -23.52 -29.10 22.29
CA SER A 140 -23.86 -28.28 23.46
C SER A 140 -22.70 -28.08 24.44
N ARG A 141 -21.46 -28.47 24.10
CA ARG A 141 -20.28 -28.33 24.97
C ARG A 141 -19.56 -26.98 24.87
N PHE A 142 -19.95 -26.09 23.95
CA PHE A 142 -19.22 -24.84 23.71
C PHE A 142 -19.97 -23.54 24.03
N TYR A 143 -21.22 -23.60 24.49
CA TYR A 143 -21.96 -22.43 24.99
C TYR A 143 -22.49 -22.69 26.41
N PRO A 144 -21.90 -22.12 27.46
CA PRO A 144 -22.55 -22.09 28.76
C PRO A 144 -23.78 -21.18 28.68
N ASN A 145 -24.95 -21.78 28.90
CA ASN A 145 -26.27 -21.20 29.15
C ASN A 145 -26.32 -19.67 29.32
N ASN A 146 -26.95 -19.00 28.36
CA ASN A 146 -27.73 -17.79 28.65
C ASN A 146 -29.21 -18.12 28.43
N SER A 147 -29.82 -18.69 29.46
CA SER A 147 -31.27 -18.93 29.51
C SER A 147 -31.97 -17.63 29.88
N PHE A 148 -32.27 -16.80 28.88
CA PHE A 148 -33.32 -15.79 28.97
C PHE A 148 -34.58 -16.42 28.37
N SER A 149 -35.52 -16.85 29.21
CA SER A 149 -36.83 -17.35 28.75
C SER A 149 -37.90 -16.32 29.09
N MET A 150 -38.55 -15.81 28.05
CA MET A 150 -39.81 -15.08 28.12
C MET A 150 -40.98 -16.08 28.14
N HIS A 151 -41.59 -16.24 29.31
CA HIS A 151 -43.04 -16.33 29.60
C HIS A 151 -43.22 -16.93 30.99
#